data_AF-A0A1F4T4J9-F1
#
_entry.id   AF-A0A1F4T4J9-F1
#
_cell.length_a   1.000
_cell.length_b   1.000
_cell.length_c   1.000
_cell.angle_alpha   90.00
_cell.angle_beta   90.00
_cell.angle_gamma   90.00
#
_symmetry.space_group_name_H-M   'P 1'
#
loop_
_entity.id
_entity.type
_entity.pdbx_description
1 polymer ?
#
loop_
_entity_poly.entity_id
_entity_poly.type
_entity_poly.pdbx_seq_one_letter_code
_entity_poly.pdbx_strand_id
1 'polypeptide(L)'
;MKLFLLRHGAAAAAGYSEDRERPLTDTGREQLGRLAGDLAENNISFDVIVTSPFVRAYQTAEIIADRLKERDKVFVEDLLAPGCELGDLMEILERNRQFERILCVGHEPDLGEIAGQLLFLDTPRPLKKGELIEIELN
;
A
#
# COMPACT_ATOMS: atom_id res chain seq x y z
N MET A 1 -3.79 -16.34 4.79
CA MET A 1 -2.94 -15.35 4.08
C MET A 1 -2.93 -14.05 4.90
N LYS A 2 -1.82 -13.32 4.97
CA LYS A 2 -1.73 -12.01 5.61
C LYS A 2 -1.70 -10.91 4.55
N LEU A 3 -2.75 -10.10 4.52
CA LEU A 3 -2.85 -8.91 3.68
C LEU A 3 -2.38 -7.69 4.47
N PHE A 4 -1.47 -6.93 3.90
CA PHE A 4 -1.05 -5.63 4.41
C PHE A 4 -1.57 -4.54 3.48
N LEU A 5 -2.30 -3.57 4.02
CA LEU A 5 -2.76 -2.40 3.29
C LEU A 5 -1.97 -1.18 3.76
N LEU A 6 -1.31 -0.51 2.83
CA LEU A 6 -0.55 0.71 3.08
C LEU A 6 -1.08 1.85 2.23
N ARG A 7 -1.60 2.89 2.89
CA ARG A 7 -1.86 4.14 2.17
C ARG A 7 -0.53 4.81 1.85
N HIS A 8 -0.40 5.32 0.62
CA HIS A 8 0.78 6.10 0.22
C HIS A 8 1.16 7.19 1.25
N GLY A 9 2.45 7.51 1.34
CA GLY A 9 2.97 8.55 2.25
C GLY A 9 2.51 9.97 1.90
N ALA A 10 2.94 10.95 2.72
CA ALA A 10 2.67 12.36 2.42
C ALA A 10 3.22 12.75 1.05
N ALA A 11 2.37 13.31 0.18
CA ALA A 11 2.69 13.70 -1.19
C ALA A 11 2.54 15.20 -1.40
N ALA A 12 3.27 15.74 -2.36
CA ALA A 12 3.28 17.15 -2.71
C ALA A 12 1.85 17.68 -2.93
N ALA A 13 1.66 18.98 -2.70
CA ALA A 13 0.38 19.63 -2.97
C ALA A 13 0.02 19.56 -4.47
N ALA A 14 -1.22 19.94 -4.80
CA ALA A 14 -1.65 20.11 -6.18
C ALA A 14 -0.77 21.14 -6.91
N GLY A 15 -0.63 21.03 -8.24
CA GLY A 15 0.24 21.88 -9.05
C GLY A 15 1.09 21.15 -10.09
N TYR A 16 0.99 19.81 -10.14
CA TYR A 16 1.50 18.97 -11.22
C TYR A 16 0.48 18.90 -12.36
N SER A 17 0.95 18.62 -13.58
CA SER A 17 0.11 18.45 -14.76
C SER A 17 -1.00 17.41 -14.54
N GLU A 18 -0.65 16.30 -13.90
CA GLU A 18 -1.58 15.24 -13.54
C GLU A 18 -1.45 14.88 -12.06
N ASP A 19 -2.56 14.55 -11.39
CA ASP A 19 -2.54 14.12 -9.98
C ASP A 19 -1.65 12.88 -9.76
N ARG A 20 -1.60 11.99 -10.75
CA ARG A 20 -0.83 10.75 -10.69
C ARG A 20 0.69 10.95 -10.64
N GLU A 21 1.17 12.13 -11.06
CA GLU A 21 2.60 12.47 -11.10
C GLU A 21 3.12 13.03 -9.77
N ARG A 22 2.23 13.33 -8.81
CA ARG A 22 2.62 13.96 -7.54
C ARG A 22 3.57 13.04 -6.75
N PRO A 23 4.80 13.48 -6.46
CA PRO A 23 5.75 12.70 -5.69
C PRO A 23 5.49 12.80 -4.18
N LEU A 24 6.12 11.90 -3.43
CA LEU A 24 6.22 12.04 -1.98
C LEU A 24 6.99 13.32 -1.59
N THR A 25 6.56 13.96 -0.51
CA THR A 25 7.34 15.03 0.15
C THR A 25 8.49 14.43 0.94
N ASP A 26 9.50 15.24 1.28
CA ASP A 26 10.61 14.80 2.12
C ASP A 26 10.13 14.25 3.47
N THR A 27 9.20 14.96 4.13
CA THR A 27 8.55 14.48 5.35
C THR A 27 7.84 13.14 5.16
N GLY A 28 7.17 12.93 4.02
CA GLY A 28 6.54 11.65 3.69
C GLY A 28 7.55 10.52 3.54
N ARG A 29 8.69 10.80 2.89
CA ARG A 29 9.79 9.84 2.75
C ARG A 29 10.42 9.48 4.10
N GLU A 30 10.63 10.47 4.97
CA GLU A 30 11.15 10.25 6.32
C GLU A 30 10.22 9.38 7.17
N GLN A 31 8.91 9.66 7.13
CA GLN A 31 7.90 8.87 7.85
C GLN A 31 7.87 7.41 7.37
N LEU A 32 7.91 7.20 6.06
CA LEU A 32 7.97 5.86 5.47
C LEU A 32 9.27 5.15 5.78
N GLY A 33 10.40 5.87 5.84
CA GLY A 33 11.68 5.31 6.25
C GLY A 33 11.66 4.79 7.70
N ARG A 34 10.92 5.46 8.60
CA ARG A 34 10.70 4.98 9.97
C ARG A 34 9.84 3.72 9.98
N LEU A 35 8.70 3.74 9.29
CA LEU A 35 7.84 2.56 9.14
C LEU A 35 8.63 1.35 8.60
N ALA A 36 9.43 1.56 7.56
CA ALA A 36 10.26 0.51 6.98
C ALA A 36 11.33 0.00 7.96
N GLY A 37 11.88 0.89 8.79
CA GLY A 37 12.77 0.52 9.90
C GLY A 37 12.08 -0.38 10.91
N ASP A 38 10.88 0.02 11.37
CA ASP A 38 10.07 -0.74 12.32
C ASP A 38 9.71 -2.14 11.76
N LEU A 39 9.34 -2.23 10.48
CA LEU A 39 9.09 -3.50 9.80
C LEU A 39 10.31 -4.42 9.82
N ALA A 40 11.49 -3.87 9.50
CA ALA A 40 12.75 -4.62 9.50
C ALA A 40 13.12 -5.12 10.91
N GLU A 41 12.98 -4.27 11.91
CA GLU A 41 13.28 -4.61 13.32
C GLU A 41 12.35 -5.72 13.85
N ASN A 42 11.10 -5.75 13.38
CA ASN A 42 10.12 -6.77 13.72
C ASN A 42 10.19 -8.02 12.82
N ASN A 43 11.18 -8.13 11.94
CA ASN A 43 11.35 -9.24 10.99
C ASN A 43 10.11 -9.48 10.10
N ILE A 44 9.43 -8.38 9.74
CA ILE A 44 8.36 -8.41 8.75
C ILE A 44 8.99 -8.33 7.35
N SER A 45 8.49 -9.17 6.47
CA SER A 45 8.92 -9.33 5.07
C SER A 45 7.69 -9.59 4.21
N PHE A 46 7.76 -9.23 2.93
CA PHE A 46 6.66 -9.46 1.99
C PHE A 46 7.10 -10.44 0.91
N ASP A 47 6.21 -11.34 0.53
CA ASP A 47 6.44 -12.24 -0.59
C ASP A 47 6.21 -11.51 -1.92
N VAL A 48 5.31 -10.53 -1.91
CA VAL A 48 5.01 -9.63 -3.02
C VAL A 48 4.54 -8.27 -2.50
N ILE A 49 4.97 -7.21 -3.19
CA ILE A 49 4.56 -5.82 -2.95
C ILE A 49 3.86 -5.32 -4.20
N VAL A 50 2.54 -5.18 -4.15
CA VAL A 50 1.71 -4.68 -5.24
C VAL A 50 1.43 -3.20 -4.99
N THR A 51 1.60 -2.35 -5.99
CA THR A 51 1.44 -0.91 -5.85
C THR A 51 0.66 -0.29 -6.99
N SER A 52 -0.14 0.73 -6.66
CA SER A 52 -0.75 1.62 -7.64
C SER A 52 0.29 2.26 -8.58
N PRO A 53 -0.04 2.50 -9.86
CA PRO A 53 0.85 3.17 -10.81
C PRO A 53 1.14 4.64 -10.46
N PHE A 54 0.42 5.24 -9.50
CA PHE A 54 0.61 6.64 -9.13
C PHE A 54 1.95 6.83 -8.42
N VAL A 55 2.70 7.86 -8.81
CA VAL A 55 4.11 8.07 -8.38
C VAL A 55 4.27 8.00 -6.86
N ARG A 56 3.38 8.64 -6.09
CA ARG A 56 3.40 8.59 -4.62
C ARG A 56 3.26 7.19 -4.02
N ALA A 57 2.43 6.32 -4.62
CA ALA A 57 2.21 4.96 -4.14
C ALA A 57 3.39 4.07 -4.53
N TYR A 58 3.87 4.18 -5.78
CA TYR A 58 5.07 3.49 -6.23
C TYR A 58 6.29 3.84 -5.38
N GLN A 59 6.57 5.13 -5.16
CA GLN A 59 7.66 5.57 -4.29
C GLN A 59 7.50 5.10 -2.84
N THR A 60 6.26 4.95 -2.37
CA THR A 60 5.99 4.38 -1.04
C THR A 60 6.42 2.91 -1.01
N ALA A 61 6.01 2.12 -2.00
CA ALA A 61 6.41 0.73 -2.14
C ALA A 61 7.93 0.56 -2.26
N GLU A 62 8.59 1.38 -3.07
CA GLU A 62 10.05 1.37 -3.21
C GLU A 62 10.75 1.62 -1.86
N ILE A 63 10.34 2.64 -1.09
CA ILE A 63 10.99 2.93 0.21
C ILE A 63 10.88 1.75 1.18
N ILE A 64 9.72 1.08 1.23
CA ILE A 64 9.54 -0.12 2.04
C ILE A 64 10.44 -1.24 1.52
N ALA A 65 10.35 -1.55 0.23
CA ALA A 65 11.09 -2.64 -0.41
C ALA A 65 12.61 -2.47 -0.26
N ASP A 66 13.12 -1.26 -0.42
CA ASP A 66 14.55 -0.93 -0.29
C ASP A 66 15.10 -1.30 1.08
N ARG A 67 14.37 -0.93 2.13
CA ARG A 67 14.79 -1.16 3.51
C ARG A 67 14.77 -2.64 3.85
N LEU A 68 13.79 -3.37 3.32
CA LEU A 68 13.62 -4.81 3.52
C LEU A 68 14.48 -5.66 2.57
N LYS A 69 15.14 -5.04 1.57
CA LYS A 69 15.89 -5.68 0.49
C LYS A 69 15.01 -6.55 -0.42
N GLU A 70 13.86 -6.03 -0.80
CA GLU A 70 12.78 -6.70 -1.53
C GLU A 70 12.38 -5.98 -2.83
N ARG A 71 13.28 -5.18 -3.42
CA ARG A 71 13.01 -4.39 -4.64
C ARG A 71 12.51 -5.24 -5.81
N ASP A 72 13.00 -6.47 -5.93
CA ASP A 72 12.62 -7.44 -6.96
C ASP A 72 11.20 -8.00 -6.78
N LYS A 73 10.54 -7.70 -5.66
CA LYS A 73 9.18 -8.13 -5.34
C LYS A 73 8.12 -7.05 -5.58
N VAL A 74 8.50 -5.89 -6.14
CA VAL A 74 7.59 -4.76 -6.40
C VAL A 74 6.94 -4.89 -7.77
N PHE A 75 5.62 -4.94 -7.82
CA PHE A 75 4.82 -5.01 -9.03
C PHE A 75 3.79 -3.89 -9.10
N VAL A 76 3.68 -3.26 -10.26
CA VAL A 76 2.69 -2.20 -10.52
C VAL A 76 1.40 -2.86 -11.00
N GLU A 77 0.27 -2.42 -10.44
CA GLU A 77 -1.05 -2.92 -10.78
C GLU A 77 -2.05 -1.76 -10.91
N ASP A 78 -2.66 -1.64 -12.09
CA ASP A 78 -3.59 -0.56 -12.42
C ASP A 78 -4.87 -0.66 -11.59
N LEU A 79 -5.25 -1.88 -11.16
CA LEU A 79 -6.39 -2.12 -10.27
C LEU A 79 -6.24 -1.42 -8.89
N LEU A 80 -5.04 -1.00 -8.48
CA LEU A 80 -4.82 -0.21 -7.25
C LEU A 80 -4.83 1.30 -7.49
N ALA A 81 -5.09 1.79 -8.71
CA ALA A 81 -5.33 3.20 -8.95
C ALA A 81 -6.58 3.70 -8.19
N PRO A 82 -6.71 5.02 -7.95
CA PRO A 82 -7.90 5.58 -7.31
C PRO A 82 -9.20 5.12 -7.99
N GLY A 83 -10.18 4.68 -7.21
CA GLY A 83 -11.38 3.97 -7.66
C GLY A 83 -11.29 2.45 -7.51
N CYS A 84 -10.30 1.94 -6.78
CA CYS A 84 -10.13 0.52 -6.48
C CYS A 84 -11.26 0.02 -5.56
N GLU A 85 -11.94 -1.05 -5.96
CA GLU A 85 -13.00 -1.68 -5.17
C GLU A 85 -12.54 -3.01 -4.54
N LEU A 86 -13.37 -3.59 -3.65
CA LEU A 86 -13.05 -4.88 -3.04
C LEU A 86 -12.85 -5.98 -4.08
N GLY A 87 -13.65 -5.99 -5.16
CA GLY A 87 -13.51 -6.96 -6.25
C GLY A 87 -12.13 -6.91 -6.92
N ASP A 88 -11.62 -5.70 -7.15
CA ASP A 88 -10.29 -5.47 -7.74
C ASP A 88 -9.20 -6.00 -6.82
N LEU A 89 -9.27 -5.70 -5.51
CA LEU A 89 -8.32 -6.23 -4.54
C LEU A 89 -8.38 -7.76 -4.48
N MET A 90 -9.58 -8.35 -4.48
CA MET A 90 -9.74 -9.81 -4.46
C MET A 90 -9.14 -10.46 -5.73
N GLU A 91 -9.24 -9.80 -6.88
CA GLU A 91 -8.58 -10.26 -8.11
C GLU A 91 -7.05 -10.25 -7.97
N ILE A 92 -6.48 -9.18 -7.40
CA ILE A 92 -5.04 -9.10 -7.11
C ILE A 92 -4.62 -10.24 -6.18
N LEU A 93 -5.40 -10.49 -5.13
CA LEU A 93 -5.11 -11.55 -4.15
C LEU A 93 -5.19 -12.94 -4.77
N GLU A 94 -6.18 -13.21 -5.61
CA GLU A 94 -6.32 -14.51 -6.29
C GLU A 94 -5.14 -14.79 -7.23
N ARG A 95 -4.68 -13.77 -7.98
CA ARG A 95 -3.46 -13.85 -8.83
C ARG A 95 -2.19 -14.13 -8.01
N ASN A 96 -2.20 -13.83 -6.72
CA ASN A 96 -1.07 -13.93 -5.80
C ASN A 96 -1.29 -14.97 -4.68
N ARG A 97 -2.27 -15.87 -4.83
CA ARG A 97 -2.71 -16.79 -3.76
C ARG A 97 -1.63 -17.74 -3.22
N GLN A 98 -0.55 -17.96 -3.96
CA GLN A 98 0.61 -18.75 -3.50
C GLN A 98 1.42 -18.06 -2.40
N PHE A 99 1.25 -16.76 -2.19
CA PHE A 99 2.04 -15.96 -1.27
C PHE A 99 1.36 -15.85 0.10
N GLU A 100 2.16 -15.84 1.17
CA GLU A 100 1.66 -15.78 2.54
C GLU A 100 1.48 -14.34 3.03
N ARG A 101 2.37 -13.42 2.62
CA ARG A 101 2.38 -12.01 3.03
C ARG A 101 2.38 -11.10 1.81
N ILE A 102 1.26 -10.43 1.58
CA ILE A 102 1.04 -9.55 0.43
C ILE A 102 0.92 -8.11 0.94
N LEU A 103 1.76 -7.20 0.45
CA LEU A 103 1.59 -5.77 0.68
C LEU A 103 0.92 -5.12 -0.53
N CYS A 104 -0.21 -4.46 -0.31
CA CYS A 104 -0.86 -3.61 -1.31
C CYS A 104 -0.74 -2.13 -0.91
N VAL A 105 -0.18 -1.32 -1.81
CA VAL A 105 0.03 0.12 -1.62
C VAL A 105 -0.93 0.92 -2.49
N GLY A 106 -1.83 1.69 -1.87
CA GLY A 106 -2.95 2.34 -2.54
C GLY A 106 -3.36 3.71 -1.96
N HIS A 107 -4.63 4.05 -2.13
CA HIS A 107 -5.18 5.39 -1.87
C HIS A 107 -6.42 5.34 -0.98
N GLU A 108 -6.79 6.51 -0.44
CA GLU A 108 -8.10 6.71 0.17
C GLU A 108 -9.04 7.38 -0.83
N PRO A 109 -10.36 7.14 -0.74
CA PRO A 109 -11.06 6.39 0.31
C PRO A 109 -11.00 4.86 0.17
N ASP A 110 -10.59 4.36 -1.00
CA ASP A 110 -10.63 2.96 -1.43
C ASP A 110 -10.13 1.97 -0.36
N LEU A 111 -8.90 2.16 0.14
CA LEU A 111 -8.32 1.26 1.14
C LEU A 111 -9.13 1.20 2.43
N GLY A 112 -9.69 2.32 2.87
CA GLY A 112 -10.48 2.39 4.08
C GLY A 112 -11.86 1.73 3.92
N GLU A 113 -12.47 1.86 2.75
CA GLU A 113 -13.71 1.16 2.40
C GLU A 113 -13.48 -0.36 2.32
N ILE A 114 -12.41 -0.79 1.65
CA ILE A 114 -12.03 -2.20 1.54
C ILE A 114 -11.70 -2.78 2.92
N ALA A 115 -10.91 -2.08 3.74
CA ALA A 115 -10.58 -2.50 5.09
C ALA A 115 -11.84 -2.64 5.97
N GLY A 116 -12.80 -1.73 5.84
CA GLY A 116 -14.09 -1.83 6.55
C GLY A 116 -14.86 -3.08 6.16
N GLN A 117 -14.94 -3.37 4.86
CA GLN A 117 -15.63 -4.57 4.33
C GLN A 117 -14.95 -5.87 4.78
N LEU A 118 -13.63 -5.98 4.66
CA LEU A 118 -12.88 -7.18 5.05
C LEU A 118 -12.93 -7.45 6.56
N LEU A 119 -13.07 -6.41 7.37
CA LEU A 119 -13.19 -6.50 8.83
C LEU A 119 -14.64 -6.59 9.31
N PHE A 120 -15.62 -6.69 8.41
CA PHE A 120 -17.06 -6.73 8.71
C PHE A 120 -17.53 -5.56 9.60
N LEU A 121 -17.01 -4.36 9.34
CA LEU A 121 -17.40 -3.14 10.05
C LEU A 121 -18.61 -2.49 9.37
N ASP A 122 -19.46 -1.82 10.17
CA ASP A 122 -20.59 -1.05 9.64
C ASP A 122 -20.17 0.24 8.92
N THR A 123 -18.90 0.63 9.05
CA THR A 123 -18.34 1.87 8.48
C THR A 123 -16.94 1.64 7.92
N PRO A 124 -16.47 2.46 6.96
CA PRO A 124 -15.08 2.42 6.50
C PRO A 124 -14.09 2.60 7.66
N ARG A 125 -12.88 2.07 7.50
CA ARG A 125 -11.74 2.29 8.38
C ARG A 125 -10.68 3.13 7.66
N PRO A 126 -10.75 4.47 7.66
CA PRO A 126 -9.80 5.30 6.91
C PRO A 126 -8.37 5.14 7.42
N LEU A 127 -7.42 5.06 6.49
CA LEU A 127 -5.98 5.05 6.78
C LEU A 127 -5.39 6.46 6.64
N LYS A 128 -4.54 6.87 7.57
CA LYS A 128 -3.69 8.06 7.43
C LYS A 128 -2.62 7.82 6.37
N LYS A 129 -2.07 8.88 5.79
CA LYS A 129 -0.97 8.76 4.82
C LYS A 129 0.23 8.08 5.48
N GLY A 130 0.74 7.01 4.87
CA GLY A 130 1.80 6.18 5.43
C GLY A 130 1.35 5.24 6.56
N GLU A 131 0.04 5.09 6.81
CA GLU A 131 -0.48 4.10 7.75
C GLU A 131 -0.56 2.72 7.09
N LEU A 132 -0.06 1.71 7.82
CA LEU A 132 -0.08 0.30 7.46
C LEU A 132 -1.05 -0.43 8.40
N ILE A 133 -1.89 -1.29 7.84
CA ILE A 133 -2.68 -2.26 8.62
C ILE A 133 -2.41 -3.67 8.11
N GLU A 134 -2.45 -4.65 9.02
CA GLU A 134 -2.42 -6.08 8.73
C GLU A 134 -3.84 -6.65 8.92
N ILE A 135 -4.30 -7.45 7.96
CA ILE A 135 -5.55 -8.19 7.99
C ILE A 135 -5.22 -9.66 7.72
N GLU A 136 -5.60 -10.53 8.64
CA GLU A 136 -5.49 -11.98 8.47
C GLU A 136 -6.74 -12.49 7.72
N LEU A 137 -6.51 -13.05 6.53
CA LEU A 137 -7.54 -13.65 5.69
C LEU A 137 -7.50 -15.17 5.88
N ASN A 138 -8.63 -15.74 6.29
CA ASN A 138 -8.84 -17.18 6.49
C ASN A 138 -9.01 -17.93 5.17
#